data_AF-A0A1B6JJ17-F1
#
_entry.id   AF-A0A1B6JJ17-F1
#
_cell.length_a   1.000
_cell.length_b   1.000
_cell.length_c   1.000
_cell.angle_alpha   90.00
_cell.angle_beta   90.00
_cell.angle_gamma   90.00
#
_symmetry.space_group_name_H-M   'P 1'
#
loop_
_entity.id
_entity.type
_entity.pdbx_description
1 polymer ?
#
loop_
_entity_poly.entity_id
_entity_poly.type
_entity_poly.pdbx_seq_one_letter_code
_entity_poly.pdbx_strand_id
1 'polypeptide(L)'
;EIHQKKLSELYALLFKSLPNTNIIVCETPFRFDEIEKNTEIAKTNIMVSQLCSAYPNATFLPMINAMQRYHFTNHGLHMKQSGKRILSVLISQCIKKIL
;
A
#
# COMPACT_ATOMS: atom_id res chain seq x y z
N GLU A 1 -17.83 -4.61 4.55
CA GLU A 1 -17.79 -6.08 4.31
C GLU A 1 -17.80 -6.44 2.82
N ILE A 2 -18.83 -6.05 2.05
CA ILE A 2 -18.92 -6.36 0.60
C ILE A 2 -17.74 -5.77 -0.20
N HIS A 3 -17.34 -4.52 0.07
CA HIS A 3 -16.24 -3.87 -0.65
C HIS A 3 -14.88 -4.54 -0.38
N GLN A 4 -14.63 -4.97 0.87
CA GLN A 4 -13.38 -5.65 1.22
C GLN A 4 -13.28 -7.04 0.57
N LYS A 5 -14.39 -7.77 0.49
CA LYS A 5 -14.45 -9.05 -0.22
C LYS A 5 -14.18 -8.90 -1.72
N LYS A 6 -14.81 -7.92 -2.38
CA LYS A 6 -14.54 -7.64 -3.81
C LYS A 6 -13.08 -7.25 -4.04
N LEU A 7 -12.50 -6.47 -3.14
CA LEU A 7 -11.11 -6.05 -3.23
C LEU A 7 -10.14 -7.23 -3.04
N SER A 8 -10.40 -8.12 -2.08
CA SER A 8 -9.56 -9.31 -1.88
C SER A 8 -9.61 -10.26 -3.08
N GLU A 9 -10.80 -10.46 -3.66
CA GLU A 9 -10.99 -11.24 -4.89
C GLU A 9 -10.22 -10.64 -6.07
N LEU A 10 -10.24 -9.31 -6.21
CA LEU A 10 -9.49 -8.62 -7.26
C LEU A 10 -7.97 -8.78 -7.12
N TYR A 11 -7.43 -8.59 -5.91
CA TYR A 11 -6.00 -8.81 -5.65
C TYR A 11 -5.60 -10.27 -5.92
N ALA A 12 -6.40 -11.22 -5.41
CA ALA A 12 -6.14 -12.64 -5.64
C ALA A 12 -6.17 -13.00 -7.14
N LEU A 13 -7.11 -12.43 -7.90
CA LEU A 13 -7.15 -12.61 -9.36
C LEU A 13 -5.89 -12.03 -10.01
N LEU A 14 -5.52 -10.79 -9.69
CA LEU A 14 -4.34 -10.12 -10.24
C LEU A 14 -3.06 -10.92 -9.98
N PHE A 15 -2.84 -11.38 -8.74
CA PHE A 15 -1.65 -12.13 -8.36
C PHE A 15 -1.55 -13.47 -9.09
N LYS A 16 -2.68 -14.17 -9.28
CA LYS A 16 -2.74 -15.44 -10.02
C LYS A 16 -2.56 -15.26 -11.52
N SER A 17 -3.06 -14.17 -12.09
CA SER A 17 -2.99 -13.91 -13.54
C SER A 17 -1.61 -13.48 -14.02
N LEU A 18 -0.68 -13.14 -13.11
CA LEU A 18 0.65 -12.64 -13.44
C LEU A 18 1.76 -13.48 -12.77
N PRO A 19 1.88 -14.78 -13.07
CA PRO A 19 2.79 -15.68 -12.36
C PRO A 19 4.28 -15.35 -12.57
N ASN A 20 4.62 -14.67 -13.67
CA ASN A 20 5.99 -14.29 -14.02
C ASN A 20 6.29 -12.81 -13.73
N THR A 21 5.51 -12.15 -12.87
CA THR A 21 5.68 -10.74 -12.53
C THR A 21 5.74 -10.59 -11.01
N ASN A 22 6.81 -9.97 -10.53
CA ASN A 22 6.90 -9.54 -9.13
C ASN A 22 6.01 -8.31 -8.93
N ILE A 23 5.04 -8.41 -8.02
CA ILE A 23 4.04 -7.37 -7.74
C ILE A 23 4.36 -6.76 -6.39
N ILE A 24 4.58 -5.44 -6.37
CA ILE A 24 4.76 -4.68 -5.14
C ILE A 24 3.45 -3.94 -4.86
N VAL A 25 2.81 -4.25 -3.73
CA VAL A 25 1.61 -3.55 -3.28
C VAL A 25 2.01 -2.57 -2.18
N CYS A 26 1.89 -1.28 -2.49
CA CYS A 26 2.19 -0.22 -1.53
C CYS A 26 1.06 -0.11 -0.50
N GLU A 27 1.43 0.01 0.77
CA GLU A 27 0.49 0.33 1.83
C GLU A 27 -0.25 1.65 1.53
N THR A 28 -1.58 1.67 1.73
CA THR A 28 -2.33 2.92 1.62
C THR A 28 -2.04 3.77 2.85
N PRO A 29 -1.46 4.98 2.71
CA PRO A 29 -1.15 5.81 3.85
C PRO A 29 -2.41 6.35 4.51
N PHE A 30 -2.30 6.69 5.80
CA PHE A 30 -3.34 7.43 6.50
C PHE A 30 -3.57 8.80 5.88
N ARG A 31 -4.85 9.18 5.89
CA ARG A 31 -5.36 10.48 5.48
C ARG A 31 -5.37 11.44 6.67
N PHE A 32 -5.14 12.71 6.37
CA PHE A 32 -5.17 13.78 7.37
C PHE A 32 -6.28 14.81 7.15
N ASP A 33 -7.05 14.68 6.05
CA ASP A 33 -8.32 15.38 5.84
C ASP A 33 -9.50 14.68 6.51
N GLU A 34 -9.56 13.36 6.41
CA GLU A 34 -10.65 12.53 6.93
C GLU A 34 -10.09 11.42 7.83
N ILE A 35 -9.77 11.77 9.08
CA ILE A 35 -9.08 10.88 10.02
C ILE A 35 -9.94 9.65 10.35
N GLU A 36 -11.26 9.78 10.33
CA GLU A 36 -12.21 8.70 10.56
C GLU A 36 -12.07 7.55 9.55
N LYS A 37 -11.56 7.83 8.34
CA LYS A 37 -11.29 6.81 7.31
C LYS A 37 -10.05 5.97 7.63
N ASN A 38 -9.17 6.41 8.53
CA ASN A 38 -7.93 5.70 8.84
C ASN A 38 -8.19 4.31 9.46
N THR A 39 -9.30 4.13 10.17
CA THR A 39 -9.72 2.80 10.66
C THR A 39 -9.99 1.83 9.51
N GLU A 40 -10.66 2.29 8.46
CA GLU A 40 -10.96 1.47 7.28
C GLU A 40 -9.69 1.21 6.45
N ILE A 41 -8.83 2.23 6.32
CA ILE A 41 -7.51 2.10 5.68
C ILE A 41 -6.67 1.05 6.40
N ALA A 42 -6.57 1.11 7.74
CA ALA A 42 -5.81 0.14 8.54
C ALA A 42 -6.34 -1.29 8.34
N LYS A 43 -7.66 -1.50 8.41
CA LYS A 43 -8.27 -2.81 8.16
C LYS A 43 -7.96 -3.33 6.75
N THR A 44 -7.98 -2.44 5.76
CA THR A 44 -7.69 -2.79 4.36
C THR A 44 -6.21 -3.14 4.18
N ASN A 45 -5.29 -2.38 4.76
CA ASN A 45 -3.85 -2.66 4.73
C ASN A 45 -3.53 -4.01 5.38
N ILE A 46 -4.14 -4.34 6.52
CA ILE A 46 -3.97 -5.65 7.19
C ILE A 46 -4.42 -6.78 6.25
N MET A 47 -5.62 -6.66 5.68
CA MET A 47 -6.16 -7.67 4.75
C MET A 47 -5.27 -7.85 3.51
N VAL A 48 -4.83 -6.76 2.89
CA VAL A 48 -3.97 -6.81 1.69
C VAL A 48 -2.59 -7.37 2.03
N SER A 49 -2.02 -7.03 3.19
CA SER A 49 -0.75 -7.59 3.67
C SER A 49 -0.85 -9.11 3.88
N GLN A 50 -1.95 -9.58 4.48
CA GLN A 50 -2.21 -11.01 4.65
C GLN A 50 -2.36 -11.71 3.29
N LEU A 51 -3.07 -11.10 2.34
CA LEU A 51 -3.17 -11.65 0.98
C LEU A 51 -1.80 -11.75 0.32
N CYS A 52 -0.99 -10.69 0.32
CA CYS A 52 0.34 -10.72 -0.29
C CYS A 52 1.19 -11.88 0.28
N SER A 53 1.11 -12.14 1.60
CA SER A 53 1.85 -13.24 2.22
C SER A 53 1.48 -14.65 1.72
N ALA A 54 0.30 -14.80 1.11
CA ALA A 54 -0.18 -16.06 0.55
C ALA A 54 0.24 -16.29 -0.92
N TYR A 55 0.86 -15.30 -1.58
CA TYR A 55 1.28 -15.39 -2.98
C TYR A 55 2.77 -15.09 -3.14
N PRO A 56 3.57 -16.02 -3.69
CA PRO A 56 5.04 -15.87 -3.74
C PRO A 56 5.52 -14.72 -4.64
N ASN A 57 4.70 -14.28 -5.59
CA ASN A 57 5.02 -13.17 -6.50
C ASN A 57 4.54 -11.81 -5.98
N ALA A 58 3.94 -11.73 -4.78
CA ALA A 58 3.41 -10.49 -4.22
C ALA A 58 4.20 -10.07 -2.97
N THR A 59 4.60 -8.81 -2.92
CA THR A 59 5.27 -8.20 -1.76
C THR A 59 4.49 -7.00 -1.29
N PHE A 60 4.10 -6.99 -0.01
CA PHE A 60 3.51 -5.82 0.63
C PHE A 60 4.59 -4.86 1.13
N LEU A 61 4.51 -3.58 0.76
CA LEU A 61 5.46 -2.54 1.14
C LEU A 61 4.85 -1.64 2.22
N PRO A 62 5.23 -1.80 3.51
CA PRO A 62 4.76 -0.93 4.58
C PRO A 62 5.37 0.47 4.46
N MET A 63 4.53 1.49 4.65
CA MET A 63 4.85 2.91 4.44
C MET A 63 4.46 3.81 5.61
N ILE A 64 3.54 3.36 6.48
CA ILE A 64 2.92 4.20 7.51
C ILE A 64 3.93 4.81 8.49
N ASN A 65 4.96 4.06 8.87
CA ASN A 65 6.00 4.54 9.79
C ASN A 65 6.98 5.55 9.13
N ALA A 66 7.02 5.61 7.80
CA ALA A 66 7.90 6.51 7.07
C ALA A 66 7.24 7.87 6.78
N MET A 67 5.94 8.00 7.01
CA MET A 67 5.19 9.20 6.64
C MET A 67 4.48 9.86 7.81
N GLN A 68 4.53 11.19 7.83
CA GLN A 68 3.93 12.03 8.85
C GLN A 68 3.15 13.17 8.18
N ARG A 69 2.31 13.88 8.94
CA ARG A 69 1.41 14.93 8.42
C ARG A 69 2.11 15.94 7.50
N TYR A 70 3.34 16.33 7.84
CA TYR A 70 4.09 17.32 7.07
C TYR A 70 4.57 16.80 5.71
N HIS A 71 4.49 15.51 5.42
CA HIS A 71 4.79 14.95 4.09
C HIS A 71 3.63 15.07 3.09
N PHE A 72 2.48 15.56 3.54
CA PHE A 72 1.27 15.73 2.73
C PHE A 72 1.05 17.20 2.38
N THR A 73 0.23 17.43 1.36
CA THR A 73 -0.31 18.75 1.00
C THR A 73 -1.08 19.36 2.19
N ASN A 74 -1.39 20.65 2.10
CA ASN A 74 -2.21 21.32 3.12
C ASN A 74 -3.58 20.66 3.27
N HIS A 75 -4.13 20.08 2.19
CA HIS A 75 -5.36 19.29 2.23
C HIS A 75 -5.20 17.92 2.90
N GLY A 76 -3.99 17.41 3.17
CA GLY A 76 -3.82 16.19 3.97
C GLY A 76 -4.10 14.85 3.25
N LEU A 77 -4.56 14.87 1.99
CA LEU A 77 -4.75 13.66 1.17
C LEU A 77 -3.53 13.30 0.32
N HIS A 78 -3.08 14.24 -0.51
CA HIS A 78 -2.00 13.98 -1.45
C HIS A 78 -0.62 14.23 -0.82
N MET A 79 0.37 13.42 -1.20
CA MET A 79 1.77 13.65 -0.83
C MET A 79 2.34 14.87 -1.56
N LYS A 80 3.10 15.71 -0.84
CA LYS A 80 3.95 16.74 -1.46
C LYS A 80 5.29 16.14 -1.88
N GLN A 81 6.19 16.95 -2.46
CA GLN A 81 7.49 16.48 -2.97
C GLN A 81 8.28 15.64 -1.96
N SER A 82 8.30 16.04 -0.68
CA SER A 82 9.00 15.30 0.37
C SER A 82 8.42 13.90 0.60
N GLY A 83 7.09 13.75 0.63
CA GLY A 83 6.43 12.45 0.76
C GLY A 83 6.67 11.57 -0.47
N LYS A 84 6.58 12.14 -1.68
CA LYS A 84 6.88 11.43 -2.93
C LYS A 84 8.33 10.94 -2.97
N ARG A 85 9.28 11.72 -2.45
CA ARG A 85 10.69 11.32 -2.35
C ARG A 85 10.86 10.11 -1.43
N ILE A 86 10.24 10.13 -0.25
CA ILE A 86 10.28 8.99 0.68
C ILE A 86 9.71 7.73 0.02
N LEU A 87 8.52 7.84 -0.59
CA LEU A 87 7.91 6.73 -1.33
C LEU A 87 8.85 6.18 -2.42
N SER A 88 9.46 7.05 -3.22
CA SER A 88 10.38 6.62 -4.27
C SER A 88 11.59 5.84 -3.74
N VAL A 89 12.12 6.24 -2.57
CA VAL A 89 13.24 5.56 -1.93
C VAL A 89 12.81 4.18 -1.45
N LEU A 90 11.64 4.07 -0.80
CA LEU A 90 11.10 2.79 -0.32
C LEU A 90 10.84 1.81 -1.46
N ILE A 91 10.21 2.29 -2.56
CA ILE A 91 9.97 1.48 -3.76
C ILE A 91 11.30 1.01 -4.36
N SER A 92 12.27 1.92 -4.53
CA SER A 92 13.59 1.58 -5.08
C SER A 92 14.31 0.53 -4.23
N GLN A 93 14.26 0.67 -2.89
CA GLN A 93 14.83 -0.31 -1.96
C GLN A 93 14.12 -1.66 -2.03
N CYS A 94 12.80 -1.67 -2.20
CA CYS A 94 12.01 -2.90 -2.35
C CYS A 94 12.36 -3.63 -3.65
N ILE A 95 12.43 -2.91 -4.77
CA ILE A 95 12.83 -3.47 -6.07
C ILE A 95 14.22 -4.12 -5.98
N LYS A 96 15.19 -3.46 -5.34
CA LYS A 96 16.55 -4.00 -5.14
C LYS A 96 16.62 -5.26 -4.28
N LYS A 97 15.60 -5.57 -3.49
CA LYS A 97 15.53 -6.80 -2.68
C LYS A 97 14.87 -7.94 -3.43
N ILE A 98 14.07 -7.63 -4.44
CA ILE A 98 13.30 -8.59 -5.24
C ILE A 98 14.11 -9.06 -6.46
N LEU A 99 14.91 -8.18 -7.05
CA LEU A 99 15.87 -8.48 -8.12
C LEU A 99 17.17 -9.04 -7.54
#